data_AF-A0AA36M3V0-F1
#
_entry.id   AF-A0AA36M3V0-F1
#
_cell.length_a   1.000
_cell.length_b   1.000
_cell.length_c   1.000
_cell.angle_alpha   90.00
_cell.angle_beta   90.00
_cell.angle_gamma   90.00
#
_symmetry.space_group_name_H-M   'P 1'
#
loop_
_entity.id
_entity.type
_entity.pdbx_description
1 polymer ?
#
loop_
_entity_poly.entity_id
_entity_poly.type
_entity_poly.pdbx_seq_one_letter_code
_entity_poly.pdbx_strand_id
1 'polypeptide(L)'
;MIMDKNVYCLDGENLTFVLREGESEIRIKRELVTGLCGVVPFCQKPTTVTMSGFRWNLNETPLAFGGIISTSNFMEDEVLRVKTSAPLIFTMELASSSLS
;
A
#
# COMPACT_ATOMS: atom_id res chain seq x y z
N MET A 1 0.51 -23.99 -3.58
CA MET A 1 1.71 -23.60 -2.82
C MET A 1 1.41 -22.26 -2.16
N ILE A 2 1.08 -22.25 -0.87
CA ILE A 2 0.84 -21.00 -0.15
C ILE A 2 2.22 -20.53 0.32
N MET A 3 2.71 -19.43 -0.25
CA MET A 3 4.01 -18.87 0.11
C MET A 3 3.82 -18.10 1.42
N ASP A 4 4.35 -18.63 2.52
CA ASP A 4 4.19 -18.03 3.86
C ASP A 4 5.27 -16.99 4.19
N LYS A 5 6.07 -16.61 3.20
CA LYS A 5 7.11 -15.61 3.36
C LYS A 5 6.67 -14.28 2.76
N ASN A 6 6.93 -13.21 3.49
CA ASN A 6 6.79 -11.86 2.97
C ASN A 6 7.89 -11.62 1.93
N VAL A 7 7.48 -11.15 0.75
CA VAL A 7 8.39 -10.77 -0.34
C VAL A 7 8.27 -9.28 -0.54
N TYR A 8 9.42 -8.63 -0.58
CA TYR A 8 9.56 -7.20 -0.78
C TYR A 8 10.40 -6.98 -2.05
N CYS A 9 9.96 -6.06 -2.88
CA CYS A 9 10.72 -5.56 -4.03
C CYS A 9 11.23 -4.17 -3.67
N LEU A 10 12.55 -3.98 -3.72
CA LEU A 10 13.20 -2.69 -3.56
C LEU A 10 13.81 -2.29 -4.90
N ASP A 11 13.36 -1.17 -5.46
CA ASP A 11 13.88 -0.62 -6.71
C ASP A 11 14.04 0.90 -6.59
N GLY A 12 15.28 1.37 -6.69
CA GLY A 12 15.64 2.75 -6.35
C GLY A 12 15.17 3.11 -4.93
N GLU A 13 14.32 4.13 -4.84
CA GLU A 13 13.73 4.61 -3.59
C GLU A 13 12.35 3.98 -3.30
N ASN A 14 11.89 3.00 -4.07
CA ASN A 14 10.55 2.42 -3.92
C ASN A 14 10.60 1.05 -3.24
N LEU A 15 9.86 0.91 -2.13
CA LEU A 15 9.59 -0.39 -1.50
C LEU A 15 8.17 -0.84 -1.83
N THR A 16 8.06 -2.01 -2.46
CA THR A 16 6.79 -2.58 -2.92
C THR A 16 6.59 -3.98 -2.36
N PHE A 17 5.39 -4.29 -1.87
CA PHE A 17 5.04 -5.63 -1.37
C PHE A 17 3.53 -5.90 -1.47
N VAL A 18 3.15 -7.16 -1.28
CA VAL A 18 1.73 -7.58 -1.38
C VAL A 18 1.06 -7.48 -0.01
N LEU A 19 -0.06 -6.76 0.05
CA LEU A 19 -1.03 -6.87 1.14
C LEU A 19 -1.99 -8.02 0.83
N ARG A 20 -2.21 -8.91 1.79
CA ARG A 20 -3.17 -10.01 1.65
C ARG A 20 -4.60 -9.48 1.77
N GLU A 21 -5.54 -10.28 1.29
CA GLU A 21 -6.97 -10.06 1.55
C GLU A 21 -7.23 -10.06 3.07
N GLY A 22 -8.11 -9.16 3.52
CA GLY A 22 -8.39 -8.93 4.93
C GLY A 22 -7.90 -7.56 5.39
N GLU A 23 -7.43 -7.48 6.64
CA GLU A 23 -6.95 -6.24 7.26
C GLU A 23 -5.43 -6.30 7.47
N SER A 24 -4.75 -5.24 7.07
CA SER A 24 -3.31 -5.06 7.24
C SER A 24 -3.02 -3.75 7.94
N GLU A 25 -2.04 -3.76 8.84
CA GLU A 25 -1.51 -2.57 9.49
C GLU A 25 -0.03 -2.42 9.11
N ILE A 26 0.33 -1.24 8.62
CA ILE A 26 1.69 -0.90 8.18
C ILE A 26 2.19 0.17 9.14
N ARG A 27 3.25 -0.15 9.89
CA ARG A 27 3.90 0.76 10.83
C ARG A 27 5.25 1.17 10.27
N ILE A 28 5.42 2.45 10.00
CA ILE A 28 6.68 2.98 9.51
C ILE A 28 7.01 4.30 10.19
N LYS A 29 8.27 4.46 10.53
CA LYS A 29 8.77 5.70 11.10
C LYS A 29 8.81 6.78 10.01
N ARG A 30 8.28 7.96 10.30
CA ARG A 30 8.08 9.02 9.30
C ARG A 30 9.38 9.47 8.64
N GLU A 31 10.49 9.42 9.37
CA GLU A 31 11.82 9.78 8.89
C GLU A 31 12.39 8.84 7.82
N LEU A 32 11.83 7.64 7.67
CA LEU A 32 12.31 6.65 6.70
C LEU A 32 11.67 6.78 5.32
N VAL A 33 10.64 7.60 5.18
CA VAL A 33 9.80 7.71 3.97
C VAL A 33 9.58 9.15 3.58
N THR A 34 9.43 9.42 2.29
CA THR A 34 8.98 10.73 1.82
C THR A 34 7.50 10.95 2.17
N GLY A 35 6.76 9.85 2.28
CA GLY A 35 5.32 9.79 2.56
C GLY A 35 4.50 9.49 1.31
N LEU A 36 5.09 9.54 0.10
CA LEU A 36 4.40 9.11 -1.10
C LEU A 36 4.15 7.59 -1.04
N CYS A 37 2.91 7.20 -1.33
CA CYS A 37 2.49 5.81 -1.31
C CYS A 37 1.31 5.54 -2.23
N GLY A 38 0.93 4.27 -2.34
CA GLY A 38 -0.24 3.86 -3.11
C GLY A 38 -0.61 2.40 -2.92
N VAL A 39 -1.82 2.07 -3.36
CA VAL A 39 -2.33 0.70 -3.46
C VAL A 39 -2.86 0.43 -4.87
N VAL A 40 -2.46 -0.71 -5.44
CA VAL A 40 -2.78 -1.09 -6.82
C VAL A 40 -3.46 -2.46 -6.84
N PRO A 41 -4.67 -2.59 -7.42
CA PRO A 41 -5.34 -3.87 -7.59
C PRO A 41 -4.67 -4.68 -8.70
N PHE A 42 -4.16 -5.87 -8.43
CA PHE A 42 -3.43 -6.66 -9.45
C PHE A 42 -4.06 -8.03 -9.75
N CYS A 43 -4.95 -8.53 -8.90
CA CYS A 43 -5.52 -9.87 -9.04
C CYS A 43 -6.69 -9.99 -10.05
N GLN A 44 -7.03 -8.93 -10.78
CA GLN A 44 -8.15 -8.90 -11.75
C GLN A 44 -9.48 -9.46 -11.18
N LYS A 45 -9.75 -9.24 -9.89
CA LYS A 45 -11.00 -9.60 -9.21
C LYS A 45 -11.63 -8.36 -8.57
N PRO A 46 -12.95 -8.36 -8.29
CA PRO A 46 -13.59 -7.27 -7.55
C PRO A 46 -12.85 -6.97 -6.26
N THR A 47 -12.35 -5.74 -6.15
CA THR A 47 -11.47 -5.31 -5.06
C THR A 47 -12.07 -4.08 -4.41
N THR A 48 -12.55 -4.20 -3.18
CA THR A 48 -13.07 -3.09 -2.38
C THR A 48 -12.07 -2.78 -1.28
N VAL A 49 -11.80 -1.49 -1.06
CA VAL A 49 -10.77 -1.04 -0.12
C VAL A 49 -11.31 0.04 0.83
N THR A 50 -10.95 -0.10 2.11
CA THR A 50 -11.09 0.93 3.13
C THR A 50 -9.70 1.23 3.71
N MET A 51 -9.39 2.50 3.93
CA MET A 51 -8.07 2.94 4.43
C MET A 51 -8.19 3.94 5.57
N SER A 52 -7.19 3.96 6.46
CA SER A 52 -6.99 5.00 7.46
C SER A 52 -5.51 5.36 7.58
N GLY A 53 -5.20 6.61 7.93
CA GLY A 53 -3.83 7.11 8.06
C GLY A 53 -3.24 7.69 6.77
N PHE A 54 -4.02 7.73 5.69
CA PHE A 54 -3.66 8.33 4.41
C PHE A 54 -4.36 9.68 4.24
N ARG A 55 -3.74 10.58 3.47
CA ARG A 55 -4.35 11.86 3.07
C ARG A 55 -5.66 11.66 2.31
N TRP A 56 -5.68 10.68 1.41
CA TRP A 56 -6.89 10.26 0.71
C TRP A 56 -7.28 8.87 1.17
N ASN A 57 -7.94 8.83 2.32
CA ASN A 57 -8.58 7.60 2.80
C ASN A 57 -9.73 7.20 1.87
N LEU A 58 -9.86 5.89 1.66
CA LEU A 58 -10.98 5.29 0.94
C LEU A 58 -11.93 4.65 1.94
N ASN A 59 -13.21 4.61 1.61
CA ASN A 59 -14.24 3.95 2.41
C ASN A 59 -15.08 3.06 1.50
N GLU A 60 -14.95 1.74 1.65
CA GLU A 60 -15.65 0.72 0.86
C GLU A 60 -15.59 1.00 -0.65
N THR A 61 -14.44 1.49 -1.13
CA THR A 61 -14.30 1.98 -2.50
C THR A 61 -13.81 0.87 -3.43
N PRO A 62 -14.46 0.63 -4.57
CA PRO A 62 -13.97 -0.31 -5.58
C PRO A 62 -12.70 0.21 -6.28
N LEU A 63 -11.67 -0.64 -6.37
CA LEU A 63 -10.45 -0.40 -7.14
C LEU A 63 -10.39 -1.36 -8.33
N ALA A 64 -10.02 -0.82 -9.50
CA ALA A 64 -9.81 -1.60 -10.72
C ALA A 64 -8.95 -0.84 -11.72
N PHE A 65 -8.22 -1.57 -12.58
CA PHE A 65 -7.68 -0.99 -13.81
C PHE A 65 -8.83 -0.50 -14.69
N GLY A 66 -8.71 0.74 -15.20
CA GLY A 66 -9.80 1.44 -15.90
C GLY A 66 -10.81 2.11 -14.97
N GLY A 67 -10.66 1.98 -13.65
CA GLY A 67 -11.42 2.68 -12.63
C GLY A 67 -10.50 3.43 -11.67
N ILE A 68 -10.81 3.36 -10.37
CA ILE A 68 -9.98 3.98 -9.33
C ILE A 68 -8.76 3.11 -9.06
N ILE A 69 -7.59 3.75 -9.07
CA ILE A 69 -6.35 3.22 -8.51
C ILE A 69 -5.79 4.32 -7.59
N SER A 70 -5.39 3.94 -6.37
CA SER A 70 -4.81 4.91 -5.43
C SER A 70 -3.30 5.00 -5.67
N THR A 71 -2.89 5.86 -6.61
CA THR A 71 -1.49 6.21 -6.86
C THR A 71 -1.22 7.65 -6.39
N SER A 72 0.02 7.94 -6.00
CA SER A 72 0.41 9.27 -5.47
C SER A 72 -0.42 9.70 -4.26
N ASN A 73 -0.80 8.73 -3.42
CA ASN A 73 -1.36 8.99 -2.11
C ASN A 73 -0.25 9.44 -1.15
N PHE A 74 -0.63 9.87 0.05
CA PHE A 74 0.32 10.36 1.04
C PHE A 74 0.02 9.81 2.43
N MET A 75 1.06 9.42 3.16
CA MET A 75 0.97 8.99 4.55
C MET A 75 0.81 10.22 5.45
N GLU A 76 -0.29 10.30 6.20
CA GLU A 76 -0.52 11.33 7.22
C GLU A 76 -0.23 10.83 8.63
N ASP A 77 -0.38 9.53 8.87
CA ASP A 77 -0.09 8.88 10.16
C ASP A 77 1.08 7.90 10.06
N GLU A 78 1.71 7.60 11.20
CA GLU A 78 2.75 6.55 11.32
C GLU A 78 2.20 5.12 11.20
N VAL A 79 0.88 4.98 11.37
CA VAL A 79 0.15 3.71 11.32
C VAL A 79 -0.90 3.78 10.23
N LEU A 80 -0.62 3.11 9.12
CA LEU A 80 -1.56 2.99 8.01
C LEU A 80 -2.36 1.70 8.18
N ARG A 81 -3.67 1.76 7.94
CA ARG A 81 -4.52 0.56 7.90
C ARG A 81 -5.16 0.44 6.53
N VAL A 82 -5.14 -0.77 6.00
CA VAL A 82 -5.78 -1.10 4.73
C VAL A 82 -6.61 -2.36 4.95
N LYS A 83 -7.92 -2.25 4.73
CA LYS A 83 -8.84 -3.38 4.63
C LYS A 83 -9.17 -3.59 3.17
N THR A 84 -9.02 -4.81 2.67
CA THR A 84 -9.27 -5.13 1.26
C THR A 84 -9.91 -6.50 1.06
N SER A 85 -10.80 -6.60 0.07
CA SER A 85 -11.44 -7.85 -0.37
C SER A 85 -10.59 -8.68 -1.34
N ALA A 86 -9.38 -8.22 -1.68
CA ALA A 86 -8.47 -8.87 -2.61
C ALA A 86 -7.02 -8.53 -2.28
N PRO A 87 -6.02 -9.36 -2.63
CA PRO A 87 -4.64 -8.94 -2.50
C PRO A 87 -4.34 -7.67 -3.33
N LEU A 88 -3.58 -6.76 -2.74
CA LEU A 88 -3.15 -5.49 -3.33
C LEU A 88 -1.63 -5.42 -3.39
N ILE A 89 -1.10 -4.72 -4.39
CA ILE A 89 0.27 -4.21 -4.31
C ILE A 89 0.23 -2.94 -3.48
N PHE A 90 1.01 -2.87 -2.42
CA PHE A 90 1.32 -1.63 -1.70
C PHE A 90 2.70 -1.14 -2.12
N THR A 91 2.81 0.15 -2.37
CA THR A 91 4.07 0.81 -2.70
C THR A 91 4.25 2.06 -1.86
N MET A 92 5.49 2.33 -1.48
CA MET A 92 5.89 3.56 -0.82
C MET A 92 7.28 4.00 -1.24
N GLU A 93 7.50 5.31 -1.21
CA GLU A 93 8.79 5.92 -1.47
C GLU A 93 9.55 6.15 -0.15
N LEU A 94 10.74 5.56 -0.08
CA LEU A 94 11.70 5.69 0.99
C LEU A 94 12.45 7.02 0.85
N ALA A 95 12.79 7.65 1.97
CA ALA A 95 13.69 8.80 1.94
C ALA A 95 15.11 8.33 1.57
N SER A 96 15.83 9.09 0.73
CA SER A 96 17.18 8.74 0.27
C SER A 96 18.15 8.44 1.43
N SER A 97 17.99 9.16 2.55
CA SER A 97 18.76 8.97 3.78
C SER A 97 18.56 7.62 4.46
N SER A 98 17.55 6.86 4.06
CA SER A 98 17.21 5.54 4.63
C SER A 98 17.87 4.39 3.87
N LEU A 99 18.51 4.70 2.73
CA LEU A 99 19.17 3.75 1.83
C LEU A 99 20.70 3.87 1.84
N SER A 100 21.24 4.84 2.58
CA SER A 100 22.67 5.02 2.84
C SER A 100 23.12 4.25 4.06
#